data_AF-A0A5B0MW76-F1
#
_entry.id   AF-A0A5B0MW76-F1
#
_cell.length_a   1.000
_cell.length_b   1.000
_cell.length_c   1.000
_cell.angle_alpha   90.00
_cell.angle_beta   90.00
_cell.angle_gamma   90.00
#
_symmetry.space_group_name_H-M   'P 1'
#
loop_
_entity.id
_entity.type
_entity.pdbx_description
1 polymer ?
#
loop_
_entity_poly.entity_id
_entity_poly.type
_entity_poly.pdbx_seq_one_letter_code
_entity_poly.pdbx_strand_id
1 'polypeptide(L)'
;MNEAQFSRPEPALIKLQAFVVTKTPTIFQLQACVFSWSEDVQTVLSGFGSADIELLSIWNYNTDLFFRIPHLTSQHYHLGQSSDHSWLDPYIALCRTTLKDHQLSAVRFLKRNESNKEITSQLWSHSDNDWIRDSVEECTELMAGSEYEKPRGSILADDMGLGKTLTALMFILSTSQSAHLSQRSRLGNSAMASAATLIVCPLATLSNWENEIQMHFQPQTITYCVFHGRNQGEITHDKLMSSMVVLTTYEMIGKTGNRSTSLPTIESLNICWFRIVLDKAHMIRNQSATRTQLIQRLDAKFFLCLTGTPLQNRLTDLQSLFQLLKMKPWSEEWIWSNFLIPNINVGSSQAIKSLNRLMDRICLRRTKDVLLNLPPKTERAVVVHLSSDWQKILHELHQTFVQSFGRLQTSADVWNSGEFFRQLTRIRQFCNHPLFAREEIEFDVQWEWNHSAKAVHLIDKLKNSKSQGSGSTRPKSVIFSSYVGFLEM
;
A
#
# COMPACT_ATOMS: atom_id res chain seq x y z
N MET A 1 -4.92 10.76 59.08
CA MET A 1 -6.22 10.18 59.50
C MET A 1 -6.55 9.07 58.53
N ASN A 2 -6.57 7.85 59.07
CA ASN A 2 -7.16 6.60 58.58
C ASN A 2 -6.87 6.18 57.12
N GLU A 3 -5.83 5.36 56.96
CA GLU A 3 -5.81 4.31 55.93
C GLU A 3 -6.98 3.35 56.20
N ALA A 4 -8.06 3.49 55.44
CA ALA A 4 -9.13 2.52 55.43
C ALA A 4 -8.63 1.25 54.73
N GLN A 5 -8.34 0.21 55.52
CA GLN A 5 -8.16 -1.15 55.03
C GLN A 5 -9.46 -1.61 54.35
N PHE A 6 -9.47 -1.64 53.02
CA PHE A 6 -10.45 -2.42 52.26
C PHE A 6 -9.88 -3.80 51.99
N SER A 7 -10.12 -4.73 52.91
CA SER A 7 -10.00 -6.16 52.62
C SER A 7 -11.24 -6.61 51.85
N ARG A 8 -11.11 -6.90 50.55
CA ARG A 8 -12.14 -7.57 49.73
C ARG A 8 -11.64 -8.93 49.22
N PRO A 9 -12.52 -9.95 49.09
CA PRO A 9 -12.14 -11.32 48.74
C PRO A 9 -12.06 -11.53 47.21
N GLU A 10 -10.99 -12.21 46.75
CA GLU A 10 -10.76 -12.80 45.41
C GLU A 10 -10.89 -11.89 44.15
N PRO A 11 -10.21 -12.22 43.02
CA PRO A 11 -9.62 -11.21 42.14
C PRO A 11 -10.67 -10.55 41.26
N ALA A 12 -11.21 -9.42 41.71
CA ALA A 12 -11.87 -8.49 40.82
C ALA A 12 -10.88 -8.09 39.71
N LEU A 13 -11.28 -8.22 38.44
CA LEU A 13 -10.38 -7.97 37.31
C LEU A 13 -9.99 -6.49 37.32
N ILE A 14 -8.72 -6.20 37.62
CA ILE A 14 -8.11 -4.91 37.35
C ILE A 14 -8.16 -4.72 35.84
N LYS A 15 -8.71 -3.61 35.36
CA LYS A 15 -8.71 -3.27 33.95
C LYS A 15 -7.74 -2.12 33.71
N LEU A 16 -6.92 -2.24 32.67
CA LEU A 16 -6.11 -1.13 32.21
C LEU A 16 -6.92 -0.27 31.25
N GLN A 17 -6.79 1.04 31.39
CA GLN A 17 -7.08 2.04 30.36
C GLN A 17 -5.83 2.91 30.20
N ALA A 18 -5.48 3.30 28.98
CA ALA A 18 -4.23 4.03 28.74
C ALA A 18 -4.50 5.40 28.15
N PHE A 19 -3.78 6.39 28.67
CA PHE A 19 -4.14 7.78 28.58
C PHE A 19 -3.23 8.44 27.58
N VAL A 20 -3.84 9.05 26.60
CA VAL A 20 -3.21 10.13 25.86
C VAL A 20 -3.57 11.42 26.60
N VAL A 21 -2.58 12.10 27.16
CA VAL A 21 -2.81 13.43 27.72
C VAL A 21 -2.39 14.45 26.67
N THR A 22 -3.35 15.24 26.18
CA THR A 22 -3.11 16.37 25.29
C THR A 22 -3.16 17.66 26.10
N LYS A 23 -2.13 18.51 25.96
CA LYS A 23 -2.30 19.97 26.16
C LYS A 23 -2.59 20.68 24.83
N THR A 24 -2.46 19.94 23.71
CA THR A 24 -2.66 20.40 22.33
C THR A 24 -3.22 19.26 21.47
N PRO A 25 -4.22 19.51 20.61
CA PRO A 25 -5.05 18.50 19.95
C PRO A 25 -4.39 17.80 18.74
N THR A 26 -3.06 17.79 18.64
CA THR A 26 -2.35 17.43 17.40
C THR A 26 -1.41 16.23 17.50
N ILE A 27 -1.04 15.76 18.70
CA ILE A 27 -0.18 14.59 18.86
C ILE A 27 -0.72 13.71 20.00
N PHE A 28 -1.16 12.50 19.66
CA PHE A 28 -1.56 11.51 20.66
C PHE A 28 -0.31 10.79 21.20
N GLN A 29 0.26 11.30 22.29
CA GLN A 29 1.33 10.61 23.01
C GLN A 29 0.77 9.94 24.26
N LEU A 30 0.99 8.62 24.40
CA LEU A 30 0.65 7.90 25.62
C LEU A 30 1.47 8.49 26.78
N GLN A 31 0.81 9.16 27.73
CA GLN A 31 1.48 9.78 28.88
C GLN A 31 1.33 8.96 30.16
N ALA A 32 0.21 8.24 30.33
CA ALA A 32 -0.05 7.47 31.54
C ALA A 32 -0.95 6.26 31.28
N CYS A 33 -1.04 5.36 32.25
CA CYS A 33 -1.90 4.19 32.24
C CYS A 33 -2.67 4.19 33.57
N VAL A 34 -4.01 4.21 33.54
CA VAL A 34 -4.83 4.10 34.76
C VAL A 34 -5.43 2.72 34.84
N PHE A 35 -5.35 2.20 36.05
CA PHE A 35 -5.86 0.90 36.41
C PHE A 35 -7.08 1.12 37.29
N SER A 36 -8.20 0.51 36.93
CA SER A 36 -9.43 0.55 37.71
C SER A 36 -9.94 -0.86 37.93
N TRP A 37 -10.55 -1.10 39.08
CA TRP A 37 -11.37 -2.28 39.27
C TRP A 37 -12.55 -2.26 38.30
N SER A 38 -12.99 -3.43 37.86
CA SER A 38 -14.08 -3.56 36.88
C SER A 38 -15.40 -2.92 37.32
N GLU A 39 -15.63 -2.84 38.63
CA GLU A 39 -16.82 -2.24 39.26
C GLU A 39 -16.78 -0.70 39.27
N ASP A 40 -15.59 -0.10 39.33
CA ASP A 40 -15.40 1.35 39.46
C ASP A 40 -15.21 2.07 38.11
N VAL A 41 -15.23 1.33 37.00
CA VAL A 41 -14.93 1.84 35.65
C VAL A 41 -15.77 3.07 35.30
N GLN A 42 -17.08 3.05 35.57
CA GLN A 42 -17.97 4.16 35.21
C GLN A 42 -17.68 5.41 36.05
N THR A 43 -17.36 5.22 37.33
CA THR A 43 -16.95 6.30 38.24
C THR A 43 -15.64 6.93 37.75
N VAL A 44 -14.66 6.13 37.35
CA VAL A 44 -13.40 6.60 36.77
C VAL A 44 -13.63 7.37 35.47
N LEU A 45 -14.40 6.82 34.52
CA LEU A 45 -14.74 7.51 33.26
C LEU A 45 -15.41 8.86 33.51
N SER A 46 -16.35 8.94 34.46
CA SER A 46 -17.05 10.18 34.81
C SER A 46 -16.11 11.21 35.46
N GLY A 47 -15.19 10.76 36.32
CA GLY A 47 -14.22 11.63 36.98
C GLY A 47 -13.24 12.27 35.99
N PHE A 48 -12.75 11.50 35.02
CA PHE A 48 -11.86 12.02 33.97
C PHE A 48 -12.60 12.88 32.94
N GLY A 49 -13.82 12.51 32.57
CA GLY A 49 -14.68 13.33 31.71
C GLY A 49 -14.98 14.71 32.32
N SER A 50 -15.12 14.78 33.65
CA SER A 50 -15.31 16.05 34.38
C SER A 50 -14.07 16.96 34.36
N ALA A 51 -12.90 16.39 34.08
CA ALA A 51 -11.63 17.11 33.98
C ALA A 51 -11.22 17.41 32.53
N ASP A 52 -12.10 17.17 31.55
CA ASP A 52 -11.85 17.32 30.11
C ASP A 52 -10.68 16.43 29.60
N ILE A 53 -10.51 15.26 30.22
CA ILE A 53 -9.49 14.27 29.84
C ILE A 53 -10.18 13.05 29.23
N GLU A 54 -9.94 12.83 27.93
CA GLU A 54 -10.51 11.69 27.20
C GLU A 54 -9.71 10.39 27.45
N LEU A 55 -10.41 9.31 27.77
CA LEU A 55 -9.80 8.02 28.08
C LEU A 55 -9.88 7.06 26.89
N LEU A 56 -8.75 6.92 26.18
CA LEU A 56 -8.67 6.08 25.00
C LEU A 56 -8.22 4.65 25.33
N SER A 57 -8.57 3.70 24.46
CA SER A 57 -8.13 2.31 24.57
C SER A 57 -6.83 2.10 23.76
N ILE A 58 -5.81 1.41 24.30
CA ILE A 58 -4.65 0.95 23.52
C ILE A 58 -5.12 -0.07 22.47
N TRP A 59 -5.06 0.32 21.20
CA TRP A 59 -5.52 -0.49 20.07
C TRP A 59 -4.74 -1.82 19.87
N ASN A 60 -3.51 -1.94 20.38
CA ASN A 60 -2.69 -3.16 20.39
C ASN A 60 -2.25 -3.56 21.80
N TYR A 61 -3.21 -3.64 22.71
CA TYR A 61 -2.92 -4.05 24.06
C TYR A 61 -2.41 -5.50 24.14
N ASN A 62 -1.18 -5.69 24.61
CA ASN A 62 -0.63 -7.02 24.90
C ASN A 62 -0.65 -7.27 26.41
N THR A 63 -1.50 -8.17 26.87
CA THR A 63 -1.62 -8.56 28.28
C THR A 63 -0.28 -8.95 28.91
N ASP A 64 0.63 -9.56 28.16
CA ASP A 64 1.93 -10.01 28.70
C ASP A 64 2.89 -8.85 29.03
N LEU A 65 2.77 -7.72 28.31
CA LEU A 65 3.55 -6.51 28.60
C LEU A 65 2.97 -5.69 29.75
N PHE A 66 1.73 -5.98 30.15
CA PHE A 66 0.98 -5.23 31.15
C PHE A 66 0.48 -6.15 32.28
N PHE A 67 1.36 -7.01 32.78
CA PHE A 67 1.14 -7.83 33.99
C PHE A 67 -0.11 -8.71 33.95
N ARG A 68 -0.54 -9.14 32.75
CA ARG A 68 -1.76 -9.93 32.49
C ARG A 68 -3.07 -9.26 32.89
N ILE A 69 -3.03 -7.95 33.05
CA ILE A 69 -4.22 -7.14 33.31
C ILE A 69 -5.05 -7.15 32.02
N PRO A 70 -6.37 -7.38 32.03
CA PRO A 70 -7.21 -7.24 30.84
C PRO A 70 -7.44 -5.76 30.48
N HIS A 71 -7.55 -5.45 29.19
CA HIS A 71 -7.83 -4.10 28.72
C HIS A 71 -9.33 -3.87 28.50
N LEU A 72 -9.84 -2.73 28.95
CA LEU A 72 -11.23 -2.35 28.74
C LEU A 72 -11.42 -1.82 27.31
N THR A 73 -11.99 -2.64 26.43
CA THR A 73 -12.44 -2.18 25.11
C THR A 73 -13.70 -1.35 25.25
N SER A 74 -13.58 -0.01 25.18
CA SER A 74 -14.73 0.87 24.99
C SER A 74 -15.41 0.51 23.66
N GLN A 75 -16.73 0.34 23.68
CA GLN A 75 -17.53 -0.14 22.55
C GLN A 75 -17.47 0.73 21.28
N HIS A 76 -16.79 1.88 21.31
CA HIS A 76 -16.72 2.83 20.19
C HIS A 76 -15.53 2.66 19.24
N TYR A 77 -14.57 1.76 19.52
CA TYR A 77 -13.51 1.36 18.57
C TYR A 77 -13.66 -0.06 18.04
N HIS A 78 -14.87 -0.65 18.16
CA HIS A 78 -15.24 -1.81 17.36
C HIS A 78 -15.60 -1.35 15.94
N LEU A 79 -14.59 -1.30 15.07
CA LEU A 79 -14.78 -1.76 13.70
C LEU A 79 -15.21 -3.22 13.74
N GLY A 80 -16.52 -3.46 13.92
CA GLY A 80 -17.23 -4.71 13.66
C GLY A 80 -16.48 -5.99 14.03
N GLN A 81 -16.28 -6.24 15.34
CA GLN A 81 -16.24 -7.61 15.84
C GLN A 81 -17.67 -8.01 16.19
N SER A 82 -18.51 -8.20 15.18
CA SER A 82 -19.27 -9.44 15.22
C SER A 82 -18.27 -10.52 14.81
N SER A 83 -18.05 -11.48 15.69
CA SER A 83 -17.42 -12.78 15.40
C SER A 83 -18.29 -13.59 14.44
N ASP A 84 -18.89 -12.94 13.44
CA ASP A 84 -19.81 -13.55 12.51
C ASP A 84 -19.10 -13.59 11.15
N HIS A 85 -18.33 -14.66 10.96
CA HIS A 85 -17.72 -15.01 9.68
C HIS A 85 -18.47 -16.18 9.07
N SER A 86 -19.67 -16.50 9.59
CA SER A 86 -20.55 -17.55 9.10
C SER A 86 -20.75 -17.46 7.59
N TRP A 87 -20.91 -16.24 7.06
CA TRP A 87 -21.06 -16.01 5.63
C TRP A 87 -19.81 -16.35 4.80
N LEU A 88 -18.63 -16.37 5.42
CA LEU A 88 -17.34 -16.63 4.78
C LEU A 88 -16.94 -18.10 4.90
N ASP A 89 -17.45 -18.83 5.89
CA ASP A 89 -17.11 -20.24 6.17
C ASP A 89 -17.27 -21.17 4.95
N PRO A 90 -18.33 -21.07 4.12
CA PRO A 90 -18.45 -21.91 2.92
C PRO A 90 -17.30 -21.70 1.93
N TYR A 91 -16.78 -20.46 1.84
CA TYR A 91 -15.68 -20.12 0.94
C TYR A 91 -14.32 -20.46 1.54
N ILE A 92 -14.18 -20.38 2.87
CA ILE A 92 -12.98 -20.85 3.59
C ILE A 92 -12.81 -22.35 3.39
N ALA A 93 -13.89 -23.14 3.39
CA ALA A 93 -13.83 -24.58 3.13
C ALA A 93 -13.27 -24.92 1.73
N LEU A 94 -13.38 -24.00 0.76
CA LEU A 94 -12.82 -24.15 -0.59
C LEU A 94 -11.35 -23.70 -0.68
N CYS A 95 -10.82 -23.07 0.38
CA CYS A 95 -9.43 -22.65 0.52
C CYS A 95 -8.64 -23.72 1.28
N ARG A 96 -7.60 -24.27 0.65
CA ARG A 96 -6.66 -25.22 1.24
C ARG A 96 -5.81 -24.62 2.35
N THR A 97 -5.63 -23.30 2.34
CA THR A 97 -4.81 -22.58 3.31
C THR A 97 -5.67 -21.90 4.34
N THR A 98 -5.37 -22.12 5.61
CA THR A 98 -6.02 -21.45 6.72
C THR A 98 -5.69 -19.95 6.69
N LEU A 99 -6.72 -19.11 6.56
CA LEU A 99 -6.56 -17.66 6.61
C LEU A 99 -6.20 -17.22 8.04
N LYS A 100 -5.30 -16.24 8.13
CA LYS A 100 -4.97 -15.57 9.38
C LYS A 100 -6.04 -14.54 9.75
N ASP A 101 -6.15 -14.19 11.03
CA ASP A 101 -7.16 -13.25 11.54
C ASP A 101 -7.12 -11.89 10.85
N HIS A 102 -5.93 -11.39 10.53
CA HIS A 102 -5.77 -10.14 9.80
C HIS A 102 -6.26 -10.28 8.34
N GLN A 103 -6.14 -11.44 7.72
CA GLN A 103 -6.69 -11.66 6.38
C GLN A 103 -8.21 -11.69 6.43
N LEU A 104 -8.80 -12.35 7.42
CA LEU A 104 -10.24 -12.39 7.64
C LEU A 104 -10.82 -10.99 7.88
N SER A 105 -10.18 -10.19 8.73
CA SER A 105 -10.61 -8.80 8.98
C SER A 105 -10.48 -7.91 7.75
N ALA A 106 -9.47 -8.14 6.90
CA ALA A 106 -9.36 -7.44 5.63
C ALA A 106 -10.46 -7.82 4.64
N VAL A 107 -10.83 -9.09 4.54
CA VAL A 107 -11.96 -9.51 3.70
C VAL A 107 -13.26 -8.84 4.15
N ARG A 108 -13.49 -8.71 5.46
CA ARG A 108 -14.66 -7.98 6.00
C ARG A 108 -14.63 -6.49 5.67
N PHE A 109 -13.47 -5.87 5.83
CA PHE A 109 -13.27 -4.47 5.44
C PHE A 109 -13.60 -4.24 3.96
N LEU A 110 -13.10 -5.10 3.07
CA LEU A 110 -13.35 -5.01 1.63
C LEU A 110 -14.82 -5.23 1.29
N LYS A 111 -15.48 -6.24 1.88
CA LYS A 111 -16.91 -6.51 1.66
C LYS A 111 -17.78 -5.36 2.14
N ARG A 112 -17.47 -4.76 3.30
CA ARG A 112 -18.17 -3.59 3.81
C ARG A 112 -18.10 -2.44 2.81
N ASN A 113 -16.91 -2.15 2.29
CA ASN A 113 -16.70 -1.04 1.37
C ASN A 113 -17.31 -1.30 0.00
N GLU A 114 -17.36 -2.55 -0.45
CA GLU A 114 -18.04 -2.91 -1.69
C GLU A 114 -19.57 -2.81 -1.55
N SER A 115 -20.13 -3.12 -0.38
CA SER A 115 -21.59 -3.14 -0.17
C SER A 115 -22.17 -1.78 0.21
N ASN A 116 -21.44 -0.97 0.98
CA ASN A 116 -21.94 0.29 1.53
C ASN A 116 -21.89 1.43 0.49
N LYS A 117 -23.08 1.86 0.04
CA LYS A 117 -23.23 2.95 -0.95
C LYS A 117 -23.01 4.35 -0.35
N GLU A 118 -23.12 4.47 0.97
CA GLU A 118 -23.17 5.74 1.69
C GLU A 118 -21.82 6.19 2.26
N ILE A 119 -20.76 5.38 2.16
CA ILE A 119 -19.44 5.73 2.72
C ILE A 119 -19.01 7.13 2.27
N THR A 120 -19.17 7.41 0.98
CA THR A 120 -18.73 8.67 0.39
C THR A 120 -19.56 9.86 0.86
N SER A 121 -20.88 9.70 0.96
CA SER A 121 -21.78 10.76 1.43
C SER A 121 -21.62 11.01 2.92
N GLN A 122 -21.56 9.96 3.74
CA GLN A 122 -21.31 10.05 5.19
C GLN A 122 -19.96 10.69 5.49
N LEU A 123 -18.95 10.39 4.68
CA LEU A 123 -17.64 11.02 4.83
C LEU A 123 -17.72 12.51 4.44
N TRP A 124 -18.36 12.83 3.31
CA TRP A 124 -18.50 14.22 2.87
C TRP A 124 -19.26 15.08 3.90
N SER A 125 -20.31 14.54 4.50
CA SER A 125 -21.15 15.23 5.49
C SER A 125 -20.57 15.27 6.91
N HIS A 126 -19.39 14.69 7.15
CA HIS A 126 -18.77 14.67 8.47
C HIS A 126 -18.26 16.06 8.87
N SER A 127 -18.31 16.38 10.18
CA SER A 127 -17.92 17.69 10.74
C SER A 127 -16.49 18.10 10.41
N ASP A 128 -15.56 17.12 10.39
CA ASP A 128 -14.17 17.34 9.98
C ASP A 128 -14.01 17.95 8.58
N ASN A 129 -15.04 17.91 7.74
CA ASN A 129 -15.01 18.39 6.35
C ASN A 129 -15.82 19.67 6.14
N ASP A 130 -16.37 20.25 7.22
CA ASP A 130 -17.18 21.50 7.17
C ASP A 130 -16.38 22.62 6.52
N TRP A 131 -15.11 22.79 6.87
CA TRP A 131 -14.22 23.81 6.30
C TRP A 131 -14.07 23.73 4.77
N ILE A 132 -14.18 22.54 4.17
CA ILE A 132 -14.18 22.37 2.70
C ILE A 132 -15.55 22.75 2.14
N ARG A 133 -16.64 22.34 2.81
CA ARG A 133 -18.01 22.58 2.34
C ARG A 133 -18.42 24.05 2.47
N ASP A 134 -18.08 24.68 3.59
CA ASP A 134 -18.36 26.08 3.91
C ASP A 134 -17.63 27.03 2.94
N SER A 135 -16.49 26.59 2.41
CA SER A 135 -15.72 27.32 1.41
C SER A 135 -16.27 27.19 -0.01
N VAL A 136 -17.37 26.46 -0.23
CA VAL A 136 -17.90 26.15 -1.56
C VAL A 136 -19.41 26.37 -1.59
N GLU A 137 -19.84 27.54 -2.05
CA GLU A 137 -21.27 27.87 -2.28
C GLU A 137 -21.91 26.98 -3.38
N GLU A 138 -21.11 26.33 -4.23
CA GLU A 138 -21.54 25.63 -5.47
C GLU A 138 -21.53 24.08 -5.39
N CYS A 139 -21.23 23.48 -4.23
CA CYS A 139 -21.01 22.02 -4.13
C CYS A 139 -22.30 21.19 -4.15
N THR A 140 -23.44 21.82 -3.90
CA THR A 140 -24.76 21.18 -3.80
C THR A 140 -25.23 20.61 -5.15
N GLU A 141 -24.84 21.23 -6.26
CA GLU A 141 -25.20 20.77 -7.61
C GLU A 141 -24.35 19.59 -8.12
N LEU A 142 -23.07 19.51 -7.73
CA LEU A 142 -22.17 18.41 -8.11
C LEU A 142 -22.57 17.05 -7.51
N MET A 143 -23.29 17.07 -6.38
CA MET A 143 -23.84 15.88 -5.74
C MET A 143 -25.18 15.45 -6.36
N ALA A 144 -25.93 16.37 -6.97
CA ALA A 144 -27.25 16.15 -7.56
C ALA A 144 -27.22 15.48 -8.96
N GLY A 145 -26.03 15.30 -9.55
CA GLY A 145 -25.86 14.64 -10.83
C GLY A 145 -26.04 13.11 -10.78
N SER A 146 -27.28 12.67 -11.07
CA SER A 146 -27.72 11.32 -11.50
C SER A 146 -27.47 10.13 -10.55
N GLU A 147 -28.54 9.39 -10.24
CA GLU A 147 -28.59 8.10 -9.51
C GLU A 147 -27.86 6.93 -10.23
N TYR A 148 -26.84 7.20 -11.04
CA TYR A 148 -25.98 6.13 -11.53
C TYR A 148 -25.06 5.67 -10.38
N GLU A 149 -25.05 4.37 -10.16
CA GLU A 149 -24.24 3.70 -9.13
C GLU A 149 -22.76 4.08 -9.29
N LYS A 150 -22.30 5.09 -8.53
CA LYS A 150 -20.92 5.61 -8.60
C LYS A 150 -19.95 4.46 -8.27
N PRO A 151 -18.81 4.38 -8.98
CA PRO A 151 -17.81 3.36 -8.69
C PRO A 151 -17.30 3.53 -7.26
N ARG A 152 -16.99 2.39 -6.64
CA ARG A 152 -16.50 2.34 -5.26
C ARG A 152 -15.04 1.94 -5.24
N GLY A 153 -14.41 2.16 -4.10
CA GLY A 153 -12.97 1.97 -3.98
C GLY A 153 -12.52 1.46 -2.63
N SER A 154 -11.42 0.72 -2.61
CA SER A 154 -10.66 0.44 -1.38
C SER A 154 -9.18 0.27 -1.68
N ILE A 155 -8.37 0.58 -0.68
CA ILE A 155 -6.92 0.46 -0.71
C ILE A 155 -6.53 -0.56 0.36
N LEU A 156 -5.94 -1.68 -0.05
CA LEU A 156 -5.32 -2.63 0.87
C LEU A 156 -3.82 -2.35 0.90
N ALA A 157 -3.42 -1.62 1.94
CA ALA A 157 -2.08 -1.09 2.13
C ALA A 157 -1.21 -1.85 3.14
N ASP A 158 -1.57 -3.10 3.44
CA ASP A 158 -0.75 -3.99 4.26
C ASP A 158 0.69 -4.12 3.76
N ASP A 159 1.64 -4.27 4.68
CA ASP A 159 3.03 -4.55 4.37
C ASP A 159 3.23 -5.77 3.45
N MET A 160 4.31 -5.75 2.69
CA MET A 160 4.68 -6.84 1.79
C MET A 160 4.94 -8.13 2.58
N GLY A 161 4.18 -9.20 2.31
CA GLY A 161 4.31 -10.48 3.01
C GLY A 161 3.17 -10.79 3.99
N LEU A 162 2.21 -9.88 4.17
CA LEU A 162 0.99 -10.14 4.95
C LEU A 162 -0.10 -10.90 4.17
N GLY A 163 0.18 -11.37 2.94
CA GLY A 163 -0.72 -12.21 2.16
C GLY A 163 -1.87 -11.45 1.47
N LYS A 164 -1.61 -10.26 0.92
CA LYS A 164 -2.61 -9.44 0.18
C LYS A 164 -3.24 -10.19 -1.00
N THR A 165 -2.46 -11.00 -1.71
CA THR A 165 -2.93 -11.80 -2.85
C THR A 165 -4.00 -12.79 -2.41
N LEU A 166 -3.72 -13.61 -1.40
CA LEU A 166 -4.68 -14.54 -0.81
C LEU A 166 -5.93 -13.83 -0.28
N THR A 167 -5.76 -12.69 0.41
CA THR A 167 -6.89 -11.87 0.87
C THR A 167 -7.77 -11.40 -0.29
N ALA A 168 -7.17 -10.92 -1.38
CA ALA A 168 -7.90 -10.46 -2.55
C ALA A 168 -8.62 -11.61 -3.28
N LEU A 169 -7.99 -12.78 -3.42
CA LEU A 169 -8.61 -13.96 -4.00
C LEU A 169 -9.79 -14.46 -3.17
N MET A 170 -9.64 -14.52 -1.84
CA MET A 170 -10.74 -14.87 -0.94
C MET A 170 -11.88 -13.85 -1.04
N PHE A 171 -11.56 -12.56 -1.12
CA PHE A 171 -12.56 -11.52 -1.34
C PHE A 171 -13.30 -11.72 -2.66
N ILE A 172 -12.62 -12.02 -3.77
CA ILE A 172 -13.23 -12.37 -5.07
C ILE A 172 -14.16 -13.57 -4.97
N LEU A 173 -13.67 -14.67 -4.39
CA LEU A 173 -14.46 -15.89 -4.25
C LEU A 173 -15.73 -15.65 -3.44
N SER A 174 -15.60 -14.99 -2.30
CA SER A 174 -16.70 -14.75 -1.35
C SER A 174 -17.76 -13.74 -1.81
N THR A 175 -17.53 -13.06 -2.95
CA THR A 175 -18.44 -12.07 -3.54
C THR A 175 -18.86 -12.44 -4.97
N SER A 176 -18.47 -13.62 -5.44
CA SER A 176 -18.79 -14.15 -6.78
C SER A 176 -20.30 -14.20 -7.07
N GLN A 177 -21.12 -14.59 -6.09
CA GLN A 177 -22.58 -14.61 -6.24
C GLN A 177 -23.15 -13.21 -6.49
N SER A 178 -22.68 -12.20 -5.77
CA SER A 178 -23.07 -10.79 -5.98
C SER A 178 -22.66 -10.30 -7.37
N ALA A 179 -21.50 -10.76 -7.87
CA ALA A 179 -21.03 -10.45 -9.21
C ALA A 179 -21.97 -10.97 -10.30
N HIS A 180 -22.41 -12.22 -10.19
CA HIS A 180 -23.35 -12.83 -11.13
C HIS A 180 -24.73 -12.17 -11.10
N LEU A 181 -25.24 -11.81 -9.91
CA LEU A 181 -26.50 -11.07 -9.78
C LEU A 181 -26.41 -9.69 -10.45
N SER A 182 -25.29 -9.00 -10.23
CA SER A 182 -25.00 -7.70 -10.81
C SER A 182 -24.94 -7.73 -12.35
N GLN A 183 -24.36 -8.79 -12.92
CA GLN A 183 -24.31 -9.01 -14.36
C GLN A 183 -25.72 -9.15 -14.96
N ARG A 184 -26.58 -9.96 -14.34
CA ARG A 184 -27.96 -10.19 -14.81
C ARG A 184 -28.82 -8.93 -14.78
N SER A 185 -28.65 -8.08 -13.77
CA SER A 185 -29.42 -6.84 -13.63
C SER A 185 -29.10 -5.78 -14.70
N ARG A 186 -27.96 -5.87 -15.40
CA ARG A 186 -27.51 -4.88 -16.38
C ARG A 186 -27.66 -5.32 -17.84
N LEU A 187 -28.34 -6.43 -18.10
CA LEU A 187 -28.56 -6.99 -19.45
C LEU A 187 -29.37 -6.08 -20.41
N GLY A 188 -29.72 -4.85 -20.01
CA GLY A 188 -30.44 -3.86 -20.82
C GLY A 188 -29.65 -2.60 -21.22
N ASN A 189 -28.40 -2.42 -20.77
CA ASN A 189 -27.57 -1.25 -21.12
C ASN A 189 -26.54 -1.58 -22.23
N SER A 190 -26.18 -0.57 -23.03
CA SER A 190 -25.25 -0.67 -24.19
C SER A 190 -23.82 -1.16 -23.82
N ALA A 191 -23.43 -1.13 -22.55
CA ALA A 191 -22.15 -1.64 -22.06
C ALA A 191 -22.27 -3.10 -21.59
N MET A 192 -21.38 -3.97 -22.09
CA MET A 192 -21.37 -5.40 -21.74
C MET A 192 -20.87 -5.58 -20.30
N ALA A 193 -21.80 -5.74 -19.37
CA ALA A 193 -21.49 -5.97 -17.96
C ALA A 193 -20.95 -7.40 -17.74
N SER A 194 -19.79 -7.52 -17.09
CA SER A 194 -19.17 -8.79 -16.73
C SER A 194 -19.21 -9.04 -15.22
N ALA A 195 -19.40 -10.30 -14.80
CA ALA A 195 -19.20 -10.72 -13.41
C ALA A 195 -17.71 -10.90 -13.06
N ALA A 196 -16.81 -10.84 -14.05
CA ALA A 196 -15.39 -11.07 -13.86
C ALA A 196 -14.71 -9.95 -13.05
N THR A 197 -13.71 -10.35 -12.27
CA THR A 197 -12.73 -9.44 -11.68
C THR A 197 -11.51 -9.35 -12.58
N LEU A 198 -11.21 -8.15 -13.09
CA LEU A 198 -9.98 -7.88 -13.83
C LEU A 198 -8.84 -7.57 -12.86
N ILE A 199 -7.79 -8.37 -12.88
CA ILE A 199 -6.58 -8.13 -12.08
C ILE A 199 -5.48 -7.61 -13.00
N VAL A 200 -5.04 -6.38 -12.74
CA VAL A 200 -3.94 -5.74 -13.46
C VAL A 200 -2.71 -5.75 -12.55
N CYS A 201 -1.65 -6.40 -13.00
CA CYS A 201 -0.43 -6.58 -12.21
C CYS A 201 0.84 -6.33 -13.05
N PRO A 202 2.01 -6.10 -12.42
CA PRO A 202 3.28 -6.17 -13.15
C PRO A 202 3.46 -7.53 -13.82
N LEU A 203 4.18 -7.56 -14.96
CA LEU A 203 4.48 -8.81 -15.67
C LEU A 203 5.18 -9.85 -14.75
N ALA A 204 6.10 -9.38 -13.90
CA ALA A 204 6.84 -10.22 -12.97
C ALA A 204 5.97 -10.92 -11.90
N THR A 205 4.74 -10.45 -11.66
CA THR A 205 3.84 -11.01 -10.65
C THR A 205 2.67 -11.78 -11.25
N LEU A 206 2.51 -11.79 -12.58
CA LEU A 206 1.37 -12.44 -13.25
C LEU A 206 1.33 -13.94 -12.95
N SER A 207 2.44 -14.65 -13.14
CA SER A 207 2.54 -16.07 -12.83
C SER A 207 2.36 -16.36 -11.34
N ASN A 208 2.71 -15.41 -10.45
CA ASN A 208 2.47 -15.56 -9.03
C ASN A 208 0.95 -15.61 -8.72
N TRP A 209 0.13 -14.81 -9.39
CA TRP A 209 -1.33 -14.87 -9.22
C TRP A 209 -1.90 -16.23 -9.63
N GLU A 210 -1.44 -16.79 -10.74
CA GLU A 210 -1.85 -18.13 -11.17
C GLU A 210 -1.45 -19.20 -10.15
N ASN A 211 -0.19 -19.16 -9.69
CA ASN A 211 0.32 -20.11 -8.71
C ASN A 211 -0.44 -20.02 -7.37
N GLU A 212 -0.79 -18.82 -6.92
CA GLU A 212 -1.55 -18.61 -5.68
C GLU A 212 -2.97 -19.17 -5.77
N ILE A 213 -3.63 -19.02 -6.94
CA ILE A 213 -4.93 -19.64 -7.19
C ILE A 213 -4.82 -21.17 -7.09
N GLN A 214 -3.83 -21.76 -7.77
CA GLN A 214 -3.64 -23.21 -7.80
C GLN A 214 -3.19 -23.80 -6.45
N MET A 215 -2.38 -23.06 -5.71
CA MET A 215 -1.83 -23.50 -4.42
C MET A 215 -2.89 -23.43 -3.31
N HIS A 216 -3.63 -22.32 -3.24
CA HIS A 216 -4.47 -22.03 -2.09
C HIS A 216 -5.92 -22.47 -2.24
N PHE A 217 -6.42 -22.73 -3.46
CA PHE A 217 -7.83 -23.08 -3.68
C PHE A 217 -7.98 -24.49 -4.26
N GLN A 218 -9.15 -25.10 -4.05
CA GLN A 218 -9.48 -26.36 -4.72
C GLN A 218 -9.55 -26.17 -6.24
N PRO A 219 -9.28 -27.22 -7.04
CA PRO A 219 -9.34 -27.12 -8.49
C PRO A 219 -10.72 -26.62 -8.95
N GLN A 220 -10.73 -25.74 -9.95
CA GLN A 220 -11.94 -25.16 -10.56
C GLN A 220 -12.78 -24.24 -9.64
N THR A 221 -12.36 -23.98 -8.40
CA THR A 221 -13.05 -23.02 -7.51
C THR A 221 -13.00 -21.58 -8.04
N ILE A 222 -11.81 -21.13 -8.47
CA ILE A 222 -11.62 -19.81 -9.09
C ILE A 222 -11.26 -20.05 -10.55
N THR A 223 -12.22 -19.86 -11.45
CA THR A 223 -11.97 -19.92 -12.89
C THR A 223 -11.27 -18.65 -13.34
N TYR A 224 -10.15 -18.78 -14.04
CA TYR A 224 -9.38 -17.64 -14.51
C TYR A 224 -8.96 -17.74 -15.97
N CYS A 225 -8.67 -16.59 -16.57
CA CYS A 225 -8.13 -16.45 -17.91
C CYS A 225 -6.95 -15.46 -17.88
N VAL A 226 -5.89 -15.73 -18.65
CA VAL A 226 -4.72 -14.86 -18.76
C VAL A 226 -4.78 -14.09 -20.07
N PHE A 227 -5.04 -12.80 -19.99
CA PHE A 227 -5.05 -11.87 -21.12
C PHE A 227 -3.68 -11.18 -21.25
N HIS A 228 -2.71 -11.91 -21.81
CA HIS A 228 -1.35 -11.43 -22.05
C HIS A 228 -0.64 -12.26 -23.13
N GLY A 229 0.31 -11.66 -23.85
CA GLY A 229 1.20 -12.36 -24.77
C GLY A 229 0.58 -12.70 -26.13
N ARG A 230 1.21 -13.64 -26.85
CA ARG A 230 0.86 -13.96 -28.26
C ARG A 230 -0.53 -14.60 -28.40
N ASN A 231 -0.98 -15.34 -27.39
CA ASN A 231 -2.25 -16.06 -27.42
C ASN A 231 -3.45 -15.17 -27.05
N GLN A 232 -3.22 -13.88 -26.77
CA GLN A 232 -4.27 -12.94 -26.39
C GLN A 232 -5.33 -12.75 -27.48
N GLY A 233 -4.93 -12.81 -28.75
CA GLY A 233 -5.86 -12.70 -29.89
C GLY A 233 -6.79 -13.92 -30.05
N GLU A 234 -6.45 -15.05 -29.41
CA GLU A 234 -7.25 -16.28 -29.44
C GLU A 234 -8.28 -16.33 -28.31
N ILE A 235 -8.18 -15.42 -27.34
CA ILE A 235 -9.10 -15.38 -26.19
C ILE A 235 -10.43 -14.80 -26.68
N THR A 236 -11.43 -15.67 -26.74
CA THR A 236 -12.79 -15.27 -27.13
C THR A 236 -13.42 -14.39 -26.05
N HIS A 237 -14.27 -13.47 -26.49
CA HIS A 237 -15.04 -12.62 -25.59
C HIS A 237 -15.87 -13.46 -24.60
N ASP A 238 -16.44 -14.58 -25.05
CA ASP A 238 -17.20 -15.50 -24.20
C ASP A 238 -16.36 -16.12 -23.07
N LYS A 239 -15.07 -16.37 -23.34
CA LYS A 239 -14.16 -16.88 -22.31
C LYS A 239 -13.89 -15.84 -21.22
N LEU A 240 -13.76 -14.56 -21.59
CA LEU A 240 -13.60 -13.47 -20.63
C LEU A 240 -14.86 -13.27 -19.78
N MET A 241 -16.04 -13.37 -20.40
CA MET A 241 -17.33 -13.18 -19.73
C MET A 241 -17.71 -14.33 -18.79
N SER A 242 -17.22 -15.54 -19.05
CA SER A 242 -17.46 -16.73 -18.22
C SER A 242 -16.43 -16.95 -17.11
N SER A 243 -15.31 -16.23 -17.13
CA SER A 243 -14.26 -16.37 -16.12
C SER A 243 -14.57 -15.55 -14.86
N MET A 244 -14.24 -16.07 -13.68
CA MET A 244 -14.31 -15.31 -12.43
C MET A 244 -13.19 -14.26 -12.34
N VAL A 245 -12.00 -14.59 -12.85
CA VAL A 245 -10.81 -13.73 -12.83
C VAL A 245 -10.21 -13.60 -14.22
N VAL A 246 -9.89 -12.37 -14.62
CA VAL A 246 -9.09 -12.10 -15.82
C VAL A 246 -7.78 -11.47 -15.38
N LEU A 247 -6.65 -12.15 -15.61
CA LEU A 247 -5.31 -11.69 -15.28
C LEU A 247 -4.73 -10.95 -16.48
N THR A 248 -4.20 -9.76 -16.25
CA THR A 248 -3.53 -8.99 -17.30
C THR A 248 -2.39 -8.14 -16.72
N THR A 249 -1.62 -7.51 -17.61
CA THR A 249 -0.57 -6.57 -17.21
C THR A 249 -0.93 -5.12 -17.52
N TYR A 250 -0.28 -4.19 -16.82
CA TYR A 250 -0.44 -2.75 -17.06
C TYR A 250 -0.19 -2.31 -18.51
N GLU A 251 0.57 -3.09 -19.28
CA GLU A 251 0.89 -2.81 -20.69
C GLU A 251 -0.28 -3.17 -21.61
N MET A 252 -1.09 -4.17 -21.25
CA MET A 252 -2.18 -4.69 -22.09
C MET A 252 -3.46 -3.85 -22.03
N ILE A 253 -3.49 -2.81 -21.20
CA ILE A 253 -4.68 -1.96 -21.04
C ILE A 253 -4.97 -1.17 -22.31
N GLY A 254 -3.94 -0.60 -22.94
CA GLY A 254 -4.05 0.15 -24.18
C GLY A 254 -3.00 -0.25 -25.21
N LYS A 255 -2.97 0.48 -26.33
CA LYS A 255 -2.15 0.12 -27.51
C LYS A 255 -0.64 0.20 -27.28
N THR A 256 -0.19 0.84 -26.20
CA THR A 256 1.23 1.00 -25.88
C THR A 256 1.94 -0.32 -25.55
N GLY A 257 1.24 -1.33 -25.06
CA GLY A 257 1.80 -2.69 -24.85
C GLY A 257 1.67 -3.62 -26.05
N ASN A 258 0.82 -3.30 -27.02
CA ASN A 258 0.58 -4.15 -28.19
C ASN A 258 1.52 -3.74 -29.34
N ARG A 259 2.58 -4.53 -29.55
CA ARG A 259 3.50 -4.36 -30.70
C ARG A 259 2.82 -4.59 -32.06
N SER A 260 1.63 -5.19 -32.08
CA SER A 260 0.78 -5.37 -33.25
C SER A 260 -0.50 -4.56 -33.08
N THR A 261 -0.78 -3.64 -34.00
CA THR A 261 -1.96 -2.76 -33.98
C THR A 261 -3.29 -3.50 -34.16
N SER A 262 -3.25 -4.78 -34.54
CA SER A 262 -4.41 -5.64 -34.80
C SER A 262 -4.92 -6.44 -33.58
N LEU A 263 -4.17 -6.48 -32.47
CA LEU A 263 -4.58 -7.26 -31.29
C LEU A 263 -5.50 -6.46 -30.36
N PRO A 264 -6.56 -7.07 -29.81
CA PRO A 264 -7.45 -6.40 -28.88
C PRO A 264 -6.70 -6.00 -27.59
N THR A 265 -7.02 -4.83 -27.05
CA THR A 265 -6.60 -4.35 -25.72
C THR A 265 -7.77 -4.45 -24.75
N ILE A 266 -7.52 -4.42 -23.43
CA ILE A 266 -8.60 -4.42 -22.44
C ILE A 266 -9.57 -3.24 -22.65
N GLU A 267 -9.05 -2.04 -22.93
CA GLU A 267 -9.88 -0.86 -23.21
C GLU A 267 -10.78 -1.08 -24.45
N SER A 268 -10.25 -1.69 -25.52
CA SER A 268 -11.01 -1.93 -26.76
C SER A 268 -12.16 -2.94 -26.62
N LEU A 269 -12.14 -3.77 -25.58
CA LEU A 269 -13.21 -4.74 -25.31
C LEU A 269 -14.50 -4.07 -24.80
N ASN A 270 -14.41 -2.84 -24.29
CA ASN A 270 -15.55 -2.07 -23.77
C ASN A 270 -16.42 -2.85 -22.76
N ILE A 271 -15.76 -3.64 -21.90
CA ILE A 271 -16.39 -4.44 -20.85
C ILE A 271 -16.51 -3.60 -19.58
N CYS A 272 -17.71 -3.57 -18.98
CA CYS A 272 -17.91 -3.03 -17.65
C CYS A 272 -17.65 -4.14 -16.62
N TRP A 273 -16.49 -4.09 -15.96
CA TRP A 273 -16.05 -5.11 -15.02
C TRP A 273 -16.82 -5.05 -13.71
N PHE A 274 -17.05 -6.20 -13.07
CA PHE A 274 -17.58 -6.19 -11.71
C PHE A 274 -16.59 -5.52 -10.75
N ARG A 275 -15.31 -5.88 -10.90
CA ARG A 275 -14.23 -5.36 -10.08
C ARG A 275 -12.94 -5.24 -10.88
N ILE A 276 -12.17 -4.19 -10.59
CA ILE A 276 -10.78 -4.07 -11.04
C ILE A 276 -9.87 -4.12 -9.81
N VAL A 277 -8.89 -5.01 -9.81
CA VAL A 277 -7.85 -5.11 -8.78
C VAL A 277 -6.52 -4.66 -9.39
N LEU A 278 -5.89 -3.66 -8.79
CA LEU A 278 -4.58 -3.17 -9.19
C LEU A 278 -3.51 -3.65 -8.22
N ASP A 279 -2.70 -4.63 -8.63
CA ASP A 279 -1.51 -5.00 -7.88
C ASP A 279 -0.38 -4.01 -8.13
N LYS A 280 0.38 -3.67 -7.09
CA LYS A 280 1.37 -2.58 -7.08
C LYS A 280 0.76 -1.26 -7.55
N ALA A 281 -0.39 -0.88 -6.98
CA ALA A 281 -1.14 0.32 -7.40
C ALA A 281 -0.35 1.64 -7.39
N HIS A 282 0.81 1.73 -6.72
CA HIS A 282 1.70 2.89 -6.86
C HIS A 282 2.23 3.12 -8.31
N MET A 283 2.09 2.14 -9.21
CA MET A 283 2.43 2.28 -10.64
C MET A 283 1.56 3.28 -11.40
N ILE A 284 0.42 3.69 -10.84
CA ILE A 284 -0.50 4.68 -11.43
C ILE A 284 -0.47 6.03 -10.69
N ARG A 285 0.56 6.30 -9.89
CA ARG A 285 0.67 7.56 -9.11
C ARG A 285 0.73 8.83 -9.97
N ASN A 286 1.22 8.72 -11.21
CA ASN A 286 1.32 9.86 -12.12
C ASN A 286 0.06 9.96 -12.98
N GLN A 287 -0.75 10.99 -12.76
CA GLN A 287 -2.01 11.25 -13.49
C GLN A 287 -1.79 11.54 -14.97
N SER A 288 -0.64 12.14 -15.34
CA SER A 288 -0.34 12.45 -16.75
C SER A 288 0.18 11.24 -17.53
N ALA A 289 0.53 10.15 -16.85
CA ALA A 289 1.00 8.96 -17.53
C ALA A 289 -0.14 8.30 -18.31
N THR A 290 0.11 7.96 -19.58
CA THR A 290 -0.86 7.29 -20.47
C THR A 290 -1.46 6.04 -19.81
N ARG A 291 -0.64 5.25 -19.11
CA ARG A 291 -1.10 4.07 -18.35
C ARG A 291 -2.19 4.42 -17.34
N THR A 292 -2.00 5.47 -16.56
CA THR A 292 -2.95 5.91 -15.52
C THR A 292 -4.25 6.37 -16.16
N GLN A 293 -4.15 7.19 -17.21
CA GLN A 293 -5.33 7.69 -17.94
C GLN A 293 -6.15 6.54 -18.54
N LEU A 294 -5.48 5.55 -19.15
CA LEU A 294 -6.15 4.37 -19.71
C LEU A 294 -6.87 3.57 -18.63
N ILE A 295 -6.26 3.37 -17.47
CA ILE A 295 -6.89 2.64 -16.35
C ILE A 295 -8.07 3.42 -15.76
N GLN A 296 -7.96 4.74 -15.65
CA GLN A 296 -9.05 5.60 -15.17
C GLN A 296 -10.27 5.59 -16.11
N ARG A 297 -10.07 5.36 -17.41
CA ARG A 297 -11.14 5.21 -18.41
C ARG A 297 -11.87 3.88 -18.33
N LEU A 298 -11.30 2.87 -17.68
CA LEU A 298 -11.99 1.58 -17.54
C LEU A 298 -13.25 1.74 -16.68
N ASP A 299 -14.28 0.99 -17.07
CA ASP A 299 -15.54 0.92 -16.37
C ASP A 299 -15.55 -0.26 -15.42
N ALA A 300 -15.80 0.02 -14.14
CA ALA A 300 -15.97 -1.00 -13.12
C ALA A 300 -16.90 -0.53 -12.01
N LYS A 301 -17.52 -1.47 -11.29
CA LYS A 301 -18.30 -1.14 -10.09
C LYS A 301 -17.43 -0.89 -8.87
N PHE A 302 -16.30 -1.59 -8.76
CA PHE A 302 -15.40 -1.51 -7.62
C PHE A 302 -13.93 -1.54 -8.05
N PHE A 303 -13.11 -0.66 -7.46
CA PHE A 303 -11.67 -0.63 -7.60
C PHE A 303 -10.98 -1.06 -6.30
N LEU A 304 -10.12 -2.07 -6.37
CA LEU A 304 -9.28 -2.51 -5.26
C LEU A 304 -7.81 -2.23 -5.57
N CYS A 305 -7.19 -1.32 -4.82
CA CYS A 305 -5.77 -1.03 -4.94
C CYS A 305 -4.96 -1.84 -3.93
N LEU A 306 -4.06 -2.70 -4.40
CA LEU A 306 -3.13 -3.45 -3.54
C LEU A 306 -1.75 -2.78 -3.62
N THR A 307 -1.30 -2.16 -2.53
CA THR A 307 0.03 -1.52 -2.50
C THR A 307 0.56 -1.35 -1.08
N GLY A 308 1.76 -1.85 -0.78
CA GLY A 308 2.37 -1.62 0.54
C GLY A 308 2.80 -0.17 0.78
N THR A 309 2.76 0.67 -0.26
CA THR A 309 3.18 2.08 -0.22
C THR A 309 2.13 2.93 -0.97
N PRO A 310 0.99 3.26 -0.34
CA PRO A 310 -0.06 4.05 -0.98
C PRO A 310 0.35 5.51 -1.20
N LEU A 311 1.21 6.05 -0.32
CA LEU A 311 1.87 7.34 -0.45
C LEU A 311 3.39 7.08 -0.52
N GLN A 312 4.07 7.58 -1.54
CA GLN A 312 5.52 7.43 -1.68
C GLN A 312 6.22 8.77 -1.48
N ASN A 313 5.99 9.72 -2.39
CA ASN A 313 6.78 10.95 -2.45
C ASN A 313 5.95 12.22 -2.30
N ARG A 314 4.69 12.22 -2.77
CA ARG A 314 3.87 13.44 -2.87
C ARG A 314 2.39 13.14 -2.60
N LEU A 315 1.66 14.12 -2.08
CA LEU A 315 0.21 14.02 -1.88
C LEU A 315 -0.56 13.78 -3.20
N THR A 316 0.01 14.19 -4.34
CA THR A 316 -0.50 13.89 -5.68
C THR A 316 -0.58 12.39 -5.98
N ASP A 317 0.26 11.57 -5.30
CA ASP A 317 0.20 10.11 -5.42
C ASP A 317 -1.15 9.59 -4.90
N LEU A 318 -1.63 10.14 -3.77
CA LEU A 318 -2.94 9.81 -3.22
C LEU A 318 -4.06 10.33 -4.11
N GLN A 319 -3.98 11.60 -4.57
CA GLN A 319 -4.97 12.18 -5.49
C GLN A 319 -5.23 11.27 -6.69
N SER A 320 -4.17 10.71 -7.30
CA SER A 320 -4.31 9.79 -8.44
C SER A 320 -5.11 8.54 -8.09
N LEU A 321 -4.90 7.97 -6.89
CA LEU A 321 -5.69 6.84 -6.40
C LEU A 321 -7.15 7.26 -6.21
N PHE A 322 -7.43 8.40 -5.58
CA PHE A 322 -8.80 8.88 -5.35
C PHE A 322 -9.58 9.16 -6.63
N GLN A 323 -8.92 9.74 -7.63
CA GLN A 323 -9.48 9.90 -8.97
C GLN A 323 -9.86 8.55 -9.59
N LEU A 324 -8.98 7.54 -9.46
CA LEU A 324 -9.29 6.19 -9.93
C LEU A 324 -10.50 5.59 -9.20
N LEU A 325 -10.58 5.75 -7.88
CA LEU A 325 -11.70 5.21 -7.10
C LEU A 325 -13.04 5.89 -7.48
N LYS A 326 -13.01 7.00 -8.24
CA LYS A 326 -14.17 7.76 -8.73
C LYS A 326 -15.15 8.15 -7.62
N MET A 327 -14.63 8.38 -6.40
CA MET A 327 -15.39 8.72 -5.20
C MET A 327 -15.71 10.22 -5.15
N LYS A 328 -16.78 10.67 -5.81
CA LYS A 328 -17.18 12.09 -5.74
C LYS A 328 -17.67 12.51 -4.34
N PRO A 329 -17.28 13.69 -3.82
CA PRO A 329 -16.49 14.70 -4.50
C PRO A 329 -14.97 14.55 -4.30
N TRP A 330 -14.52 13.60 -3.48
CA TRP A 330 -13.08 13.34 -3.19
C TRP A 330 -12.21 13.02 -4.41
N SER A 331 -12.80 12.60 -5.52
CA SER A 331 -12.11 12.41 -6.80
C SER A 331 -11.89 13.71 -7.59
N GLU A 332 -12.53 14.82 -7.22
CA GLU A 332 -12.47 16.08 -7.95
C GLU A 332 -11.13 16.79 -7.72
N GLU A 333 -10.49 17.25 -8.79
CA GLU A 333 -9.15 17.86 -8.73
C GLU A 333 -9.08 19.10 -7.85
N TRP A 334 -10.11 19.94 -7.89
CA TRP A 334 -10.16 21.21 -7.15
C TRP A 334 -10.11 21.01 -5.62
N ILE A 335 -10.65 19.89 -5.09
CA ILE A 335 -10.53 19.57 -3.66
C ILE A 335 -9.05 19.39 -3.29
N TRP A 336 -8.28 18.76 -4.16
CA TRP A 336 -6.87 18.51 -3.90
C TRP A 336 -6.02 19.76 -4.12
N SER A 337 -6.20 20.45 -5.23
CA SER A 337 -5.38 21.60 -5.60
C SER A 337 -5.64 22.82 -4.72
N ASN A 338 -6.89 23.06 -4.33
CA ASN A 338 -7.28 24.30 -3.64
C ASN A 338 -7.37 24.11 -2.12
N PHE A 339 -7.73 22.91 -1.66
CA PHE A 339 -7.97 22.64 -0.25
C PHE A 339 -6.91 21.71 0.35
N LEU A 340 -6.88 20.43 -0.02
CA LEU A 340 -6.08 19.44 0.71
C LEU A 340 -4.56 19.68 0.60
N ILE A 341 -4.02 19.78 -0.62
CA ILE A 341 -2.56 19.85 -0.83
C ILE A 341 -1.95 21.12 -0.21
N PRO A 342 -2.47 22.34 -0.47
CA PRO A 342 -1.90 23.55 0.12
C PRO A 342 -1.99 23.55 1.65
N ASN A 343 -3.13 23.15 2.21
CA ASN A 343 -3.35 23.17 3.65
C ASN A 343 -2.52 22.12 4.39
N ILE A 344 -2.30 20.94 3.80
CA ILE A 344 -1.41 19.93 4.40
C ILE A 344 0.05 20.39 4.34
N ASN A 345 0.48 21.04 3.26
CA ASN A 345 1.86 21.53 3.13
C ASN A 345 2.22 22.59 4.20
N VAL A 346 1.24 23.36 4.67
CA VAL A 346 1.42 24.32 5.79
C VAL A 346 1.09 23.72 7.16
N GLY A 347 0.78 22.41 7.23
CA GLY A 347 0.52 21.71 8.49
C GLY A 347 -0.85 22.00 9.13
N SER A 348 -1.86 22.38 8.34
CA SER A 348 -3.21 22.62 8.84
C SER A 348 -3.81 21.36 9.48
N SER A 349 -4.21 21.48 10.74
CA SER A 349 -4.78 20.36 11.51
C SER A 349 -6.11 19.86 10.94
N GLN A 350 -6.94 20.76 10.39
CA GLN A 350 -8.23 20.41 9.78
C GLN A 350 -8.03 19.56 8.53
N ALA A 351 -7.11 19.95 7.65
CA ALA A 351 -6.82 19.19 6.43
C ALA A 351 -6.22 17.80 6.72
N ILE A 352 -5.37 17.69 7.74
CA ILE A 352 -4.83 16.41 8.20
C ILE A 352 -5.95 15.52 8.76
N LYS A 353 -6.87 16.07 9.56
CA LYS A 353 -8.04 15.32 10.09
C LYS A 353 -8.94 14.81 8.97
N SER A 354 -9.29 15.66 8.01
CA SER A 354 -10.07 15.27 6.82
C SER A 354 -9.41 14.12 6.05
N LEU A 355 -8.10 14.24 5.78
CA LEU A 355 -7.37 13.19 5.05
C LEU A 355 -7.27 11.90 5.86
N ASN A 356 -6.99 11.96 7.17
CA ASN A 356 -6.95 10.78 8.03
C ASN A 356 -8.30 10.06 8.05
N ARG A 357 -9.41 10.80 8.22
CA ARG A 357 -10.77 10.26 8.21
C ARG A 357 -11.09 9.59 6.88
N LEU A 358 -10.71 10.22 5.77
CA LEU A 358 -10.85 9.66 4.42
C LEU A 358 -10.06 8.36 4.27
N MET A 359 -8.80 8.35 4.71
CA MET A 359 -7.94 7.17 4.68
C MET A 359 -8.48 6.04 5.59
N ASP A 360 -8.98 6.33 6.79
CA ASP A 360 -9.54 5.33 7.72
C ASP A 360 -10.71 4.54 7.13
N ARG A 361 -11.50 5.18 6.26
CA ARG A 361 -12.69 4.55 5.67
C ARG A 361 -12.35 3.68 4.46
N ILE A 362 -11.39 4.10 3.65
CA ILE A 362 -11.10 3.45 2.35
C ILE A 362 -9.84 2.60 2.37
N CYS A 363 -8.91 2.85 3.30
CA CYS A 363 -7.58 2.27 3.33
C CYS A 363 -7.41 1.41 4.58
N LEU A 364 -7.02 0.15 4.38
CA LEU A 364 -6.58 -0.72 5.46
C LEU A 364 -5.07 -0.90 5.37
N ARG A 365 -4.34 -0.36 6.35
CA ARG A 365 -2.88 -0.45 6.44
C ARG A 365 -2.46 -1.10 7.74
N ARG A 366 -1.71 -2.20 7.66
CA ARG A 366 -1.12 -2.87 8.83
C ARG A 366 0.35 -3.20 8.57
N THR A 367 1.16 -3.08 9.61
CA THR A 367 2.60 -3.31 9.55
C THR A 367 2.97 -4.68 10.09
N LYS A 368 4.10 -5.24 9.65
CA LYS A 368 4.58 -6.54 10.15
C LYS A 368 4.91 -6.53 11.63
N ASP A 369 5.49 -5.44 12.10
CA ASP A 369 5.94 -5.32 13.50
C ASP A 369 4.77 -5.45 14.47
N VAL A 370 3.61 -4.92 14.08
CA VAL A 370 2.36 -4.99 14.85
C VAL A 370 1.72 -6.37 14.78
N LEU A 371 1.80 -7.07 13.64
CA LEU A 371 1.04 -8.30 13.40
C LEU A 371 1.80 -9.60 13.67
N LEU A 372 3.11 -9.61 13.48
CA LEU A 372 3.90 -10.85 13.38
C LEU A 372 4.94 -11.01 14.49
N ASN A 373 5.04 -10.07 15.45
CA ASN A 373 6.02 -10.08 16.55
C ASN A 373 7.43 -10.49 16.05
N LEU A 374 7.87 -9.91 14.93
CA LEU A 374 9.15 -10.26 14.33
C LEU A 374 10.31 -9.68 15.16
N PRO A 375 11.45 -10.38 15.24
CA PRO A 375 12.65 -9.79 15.83
C PRO A 375 13.07 -8.53 15.05
N PRO A 376 13.66 -7.53 15.71
CA PRO A 376 14.00 -6.26 15.07
C PRO A 376 15.00 -6.47 13.92
N LYS A 377 14.72 -5.83 12.78
CA LYS A 377 15.65 -5.80 11.65
C LYS A 377 16.89 -5.00 12.04
N THR A 378 18.07 -5.62 11.97
CA THR A 378 19.34 -4.92 12.19
C THR A 378 19.87 -4.41 10.85
N GLU A 379 19.95 -3.10 10.69
CA GLU A 379 20.56 -2.45 9.52
C GLU A 379 21.97 -1.97 9.87
N ARG A 380 22.94 -2.26 9.00
CA ARG A 380 24.33 -1.82 9.18
C ARG A 380 24.84 -1.21 7.88
N ALA A 381 25.17 0.08 7.93
CA ALA A 381 25.90 0.73 6.85
C ALA A 381 27.39 0.41 7.01
N VAL A 382 27.99 -0.14 5.97
CA VAL A 382 29.43 -0.43 5.95
C VAL A 382 30.11 0.52 4.97
N VAL A 383 31.05 1.31 5.48
CA VAL A 383 31.92 2.14 4.66
C VAL A 383 33.06 1.28 4.15
N VAL A 384 33.25 1.28 2.84
CA VAL A 384 34.37 0.60 2.16
C VAL A 384 35.22 1.65 1.47
N HIS A 385 36.54 1.46 1.51
CA HIS A 385 37.50 2.36 0.86
C HIS A 385 37.97 1.73 -0.45
N LEU A 386 38.06 2.56 -1.49
CA LEU A 386 38.69 2.19 -2.76
C LEU A 386 40.19 2.01 -2.56
N SER A 387 40.86 1.29 -3.47
CA SER A 387 42.32 1.29 -3.51
C SER A 387 42.85 2.69 -3.80
N SER A 388 44.11 2.95 -3.47
CA SER A 388 44.77 4.24 -3.68
C SER A 388 44.64 4.76 -5.11
N ASP A 389 44.68 3.86 -6.09
CA ASP A 389 44.68 4.21 -7.51
C ASP A 389 43.28 4.67 -7.95
N TRP A 390 42.24 3.93 -7.55
CA TRP A 390 40.85 4.29 -7.84
C TRP A 390 40.36 5.50 -7.05
N GLN A 391 40.90 5.71 -5.84
CA GLN A 391 40.52 6.85 -5.02
C GLN A 391 40.96 8.19 -5.63
N LYS A 392 42.13 8.23 -6.28
CA LYS A 392 42.62 9.43 -7.00
C LYS A 392 41.67 9.80 -8.14
N ILE A 393 41.33 8.83 -8.99
CA ILE A 393 40.42 9.03 -10.12
C ILE A 393 39.03 9.46 -9.65
N LEU A 394 38.50 8.83 -8.59
CA LEU A 394 37.22 9.27 -8.01
C LEU A 394 37.27 10.73 -7.55
N HIS A 395 38.38 11.14 -6.93
CA HIS A 395 38.56 12.51 -6.47
C HIS A 395 38.59 13.50 -7.62
N GLU A 396 39.29 13.18 -8.71
CA GLU A 396 39.31 13.98 -9.94
C GLU A 396 37.90 14.11 -10.55
N LEU A 397 37.18 12.99 -10.71
CA LEU A 397 35.78 13.00 -11.18
C LEU A 397 34.88 13.86 -10.30
N HIS A 398 35.04 13.76 -8.98
CA HIS A 398 34.29 14.57 -8.02
C HIS A 398 34.65 16.06 -8.12
N GLN A 399 35.93 16.41 -8.27
CA GLN A 399 36.37 17.78 -8.45
C GLN A 399 35.79 18.40 -9.72
N THR A 400 35.84 17.70 -10.85
CA THR A 400 35.25 18.12 -12.12
C THR A 400 33.74 18.35 -11.98
N PHE A 401 33.04 17.47 -11.27
CA PHE A 401 31.62 17.63 -10.98
C PHE A 401 31.33 18.87 -10.12
N VAL A 402 32.11 19.12 -9.07
CA VAL A 402 31.96 20.30 -8.21
C VAL A 402 32.32 21.60 -8.96
N GLN A 403 33.30 21.58 -9.85
CA GLN A 403 33.60 22.74 -10.69
C GLN A 403 32.45 23.03 -11.67
N SER A 404 31.86 21.98 -12.24
CA SER A 404 30.79 22.10 -13.24
C SER A 404 29.42 22.41 -12.65
N PHE A 405 29.15 22.03 -11.40
CA PHE A 405 27.80 22.10 -10.79
C PHE A 405 27.78 22.54 -9.32
N GLY A 406 28.92 22.93 -8.76
CA GLY A 406 29.02 23.39 -7.38
C GLY A 406 28.38 24.75 -7.15
N ARG A 407 28.21 25.11 -5.87
CA ARG A 407 27.58 26.37 -5.43
C ARG A 407 28.29 27.65 -5.87
N LEU A 408 29.46 27.54 -6.51
CA LEU A 408 30.30 28.65 -6.96
C LEU A 408 30.00 29.08 -8.41
N GLN A 409 29.03 28.47 -9.09
CA GLN A 409 28.57 28.99 -10.38
C GLN A 409 27.89 30.34 -10.20
N THR A 410 28.38 31.35 -10.92
CA THR A 410 27.70 32.63 -11.11
C THR A 410 26.31 32.39 -11.67
N SER A 411 25.31 33.00 -11.05
CA SER A 411 23.85 32.80 -11.21
C SER A 411 23.27 33.04 -12.61
N ALA A 412 24.09 33.17 -13.65
CA ALA A 412 23.69 33.52 -15.02
C ALA A 412 23.62 32.30 -15.97
N ASP A 413 24.26 31.17 -15.65
CA ASP A 413 24.24 29.99 -16.53
C ASP A 413 23.10 29.02 -16.19
N VAL A 414 22.27 28.73 -17.20
CA VAL A 414 21.22 27.72 -17.11
C VAL A 414 21.89 26.34 -17.01
N TRP A 415 21.84 25.71 -15.84
CA TRP A 415 22.38 24.37 -15.62
C TRP A 415 21.71 23.34 -16.55
N ASN A 416 22.52 22.55 -17.25
CA ASN A 416 22.02 21.43 -18.03
C ASN A 416 21.72 20.24 -17.10
N SER A 417 20.45 20.05 -16.78
CA SER A 417 19.99 18.95 -15.91
C SER A 417 20.39 17.56 -16.43
N GLY A 418 20.41 17.36 -17.75
CA GLY A 418 20.84 16.11 -18.36
C GLY A 418 22.30 15.80 -18.06
N GLU A 419 23.18 16.80 -18.23
CA GLU A 419 24.61 16.65 -17.96
C GLU A 419 24.90 16.45 -16.46
N PHE A 420 24.21 17.18 -15.59
CA PHE A 420 24.28 16.99 -14.14
C PHE A 420 23.99 15.55 -13.74
N PHE A 421 22.86 14.99 -14.19
CA PHE A 421 22.48 13.62 -13.84
C PHE A 421 23.39 12.59 -14.51
N ARG A 422 23.93 12.87 -15.69
CA ARG A 422 24.90 12.01 -16.37
C ARG A 422 26.18 11.87 -15.53
N GLN A 423 26.80 12.99 -15.13
CA GLN A 423 28.02 12.95 -14.32
C GLN A 423 27.77 12.36 -12.92
N LEU A 424 26.66 12.70 -12.26
CA LEU A 424 26.31 12.11 -10.97
C LEU A 424 26.12 10.59 -11.07
N THR A 425 25.46 10.12 -12.13
CA THR A 425 25.26 8.69 -12.39
C THR A 425 26.60 7.99 -12.65
N ARG A 426 27.51 8.63 -13.38
CA ARG A 426 28.86 8.13 -13.66
C ARG A 426 29.69 7.97 -12.38
N ILE A 427 29.69 8.97 -11.49
CA ILE A 427 30.36 8.87 -10.18
C ILE A 427 29.76 7.72 -9.36
N ARG A 428 28.42 7.58 -9.34
CA ARG A 428 27.75 6.46 -8.65
C ARG A 428 28.15 5.11 -9.23
N GLN A 429 28.29 5.01 -10.54
CA GLN A 429 28.75 3.81 -11.24
C GLN A 429 30.19 3.47 -10.88
N PHE A 430 31.11 4.44 -10.92
CA PHE A 430 32.51 4.28 -10.52
C PHE A 430 32.62 3.76 -9.08
N CYS A 431 31.85 4.32 -8.14
CA CYS A 431 31.80 3.88 -6.75
C CYS A 431 31.29 2.43 -6.56
N ASN A 432 30.66 1.82 -7.57
CA ASN A 432 30.34 0.39 -7.53
C ASN A 432 31.48 -0.44 -8.13
N HIS A 433 31.94 -0.09 -9.33
CA HIS A 433 33.10 -0.70 -9.96
C HIS A 433 33.71 0.26 -11.01
N PRO A 434 35.04 0.46 -11.05
CA PRO A 434 35.70 1.38 -12.00
C PRO A 434 35.39 1.11 -13.48
N LEU A 435 35.23 -0.16 -13.87
CA LEU A 435 34.80 -0.60 -15.22
C LEU A 435 33.61 0.18 -15.78
N PHE A 436 32.64 0.57 -14.95
CA PHE A 436 31.45 1.28 -15.41
C PHE A 436 31.70 2.73 -15.83
N ALA A 437 32.90 3.24 -15.58
CA ALA A 437 33.37 4.56 -15.99
C ALA A 437 34.68 4.48 -16.79
N ARG A 438 34.91 3.34 -17.47
CA ARG A 438 36.09 3.07 -18.32
C ARG A 438 36.42 4.15 -19.35
N GLU A 439 35.43 4.92 -19.80
CA GLU A 439 35.62 6.00 -20.78
C GLU A 439 36.47 7.16 -20.24
N GLU A 440 36.54 7.31 -18.91
CA GLU A 440 37.31 8.37 -18.24
C GLU A 440 38.69 7.90 -17.79
N ILE A 441 39.02 6.63 -18.08
CA ILE A 441 40.25 6.00 -17.63
C ILE A 441 41.18 5.96 -18.83
N GLU A 442 42.18 6.84 -18.82
CA GLU A 442 43.07 7.12 -19.96
C GLU A 442 44.11 6.02 -20.23
N PHE A 443 44.17 4.99 -19.38
CA PHE A 443 45.12 3.90 -19.48
C PHE A 443 44.42 2.54 -19.64
N ASP A 444 45.09 1.61 -20.30
CA ASP A 444 44.55 0.26 -20.50
C ASP A 444 44.59 -0.53 -19.18
N VAL A 445 43.45 -1.08 -18.79
CA VAL A 445 43.27 -1.79 -17.52
C VAL A 445 42.66 -3.15 -17.80
N GLN A 446 43.31 -4.20 -17.29
CA GLN A 446 42.67 -5.50 -17.18
C GLN A 446 41.67 -5.45 -16.02
N TRP A 447 40.38 -5.54 -16.35
CA TRP A 447 39.32 -5.39 -15.36
C TRP A 447 39.15 -6.67 -14.53
N GLU A 448 39.34 -6.54 -13.22
CA GLU A 448 39.13 -7.62 -12.27
C GLU A 448 38.05 -7.25 -11.25
N TRP A 449 37.29 -8.24 -10.78
CA TRP A 449 36.21 -8.05 -9.79
C TRP A 449 36.71 -7.41 -8.48
N ASN A 450 37.98 -7.64 -8.13
CA ASN A 450 38.61 -7.14 -6.90
C ASN A 450 38.89 -5.62 -6.96
N HIS A 451 38.75 -4.97 -8.11
CA HIS A 451 38.80 -3.52 -8.23
C HIS A 451 37.59 -2.84 -7.57
N SER A 452 36.49 -3.58 -7.34
CA SER A 452 35.39 -3.10 -6.51
C SER A 452 35.64 -3.40 -5.04
N ALA A 453 35.85 -2.33 -4.25
CA ALA A 453 35.91 -2.42 -2.79
C ALA A 453 34.63 -3.05 -2.19
N LYS A 454 33.47 -2.84 -2.83
CA LYS A 454 32.19 -3.45 -2.41
C LYS A 454 32.16 -4.95 -2.68
N ALA A 455 32.62 -5.39 -3.86
CA ALA A 455 32.68 -6.81 -4.20
C ALA A 455 33.67 -7.55 -3.30
N VAL A 456 34.85 -6.97 -3.04
CA VAL A 456 35.83 -7.51 -2.09
C VAL A 456 35.23 -7.69 -0.71
N HIS A 457 34.58 -6.65 -0.17
CA HIS A 457 33.94 -6.72 1.14
C HIS A 457 32.81 -7.76 1.19
N LEU A 458 31.97 -7.81 0.14
CA LEU A 458 30.86 -8.77 0.05
C LEU A 458 31.38 -10.21 0.04
N ILE A 459 32.39 -10.51 -0.77
CA ILE A 459 32.97 -11.85 -0.89
C ILE A 459 33.63 -12.29 0.42
N ASP A 460 34.35 -11.39 1.08
CA ASP A 460 34.93 -11.67 2.40
C ASP A 460 33.84 -12.01 3.44
N LYS A 461 32.77 -11.21 3.50
CA LYS A 461 31.63 -11.49 4.39
C LYS A 461 30.95 -12.82 4.08
N LEU A 462 30.76 -13.16 2.81
CA LEU A 462 30.16 -14.43 2.41
C LEU A 462 31.05 -15.62 2.77
N LYS A 463 32.38 -15.51 2.58
CA LYS A 463 33.35 -16.54 2.99
C LYS A 463 33.31 -16.77 4.51
N ASN A 464 33.32 -15.69 5.29
CA ASN A 464 33.24 -15.74 6.75
C ASN A 464 31.90 -16.30 7.26
N SER A 465 30.79 -16.05 6.55
CA SER A 465 29.48 -16.64 6.90
C SER A 465 29.41 -18.15 6.63
N LYS A 466 30.13 -18.64 5.62
CA LYS A 466 30.19 -20.08 5.28
C LYS A 466 30.99 -20.88 6.29
N SER A 467 32.07 -20.32 6.84
CA SER A 467 32.92 -21.00 7.82
C SER A 467 32.27 -21.14 9.20
N GLN A 468 31.31 -20.28 9.55
CA GLN A 468 30.60 -20.32 10.83
C GLN A 468 29.37 -21.27 10.84
N GLY A 469 28.95 -21.79 9.68
CA GLY A 469 27.71 -22.58 9.54
C GLY A 469 27.92 -24.09 9.51
N SER A 470 28.28 -24.71 10.64
CA SER A 470 28.34 -26.17 10.81
C SER A 470 27.06 -26.80 11.41
N GLY A 471 25.99 -26.02 11.61
CA GLY A 471 24.67 -26.49 12.07
C GLY A 471 23.56 -26.40 11.01
N SER A 472 22.45 -27.14 11.24
CA SER A 472 21.30 -27.46 10.37
C SER A 472 20.64 -26.34 9.53
N THR A 473 21.02 -25.07 9.66
CA THR A 473 20.46 -23.97 8.87
C THR A 473 21.57 -23.04 8.37
N ARG A 474 22.04 -23.28 7.14
CA ARG A 474 22.97 -22.36 6.48
C ARG A 474 22.26 -21.03 6.17
N PRO A 475 22.85 -19.87 6.52
CA PRO A 475 22.26 -18.58 6.21
C PRO A 475 22.19 -18.39 4.68
N LYS A 476 21.00 -18.04 4.17
CA LYS A 476 20.81 -17.65 2.77
C LYS A 476 21.00 -16.14 2.65
N SER A 477 21.86 -15.72 1.73
CA SER A 477 22.08 -14.31 1.42
C SER A 477 21.35 -13.94 0.13
N VAL A 478 20.71 -12.77 0.11
CA VAL A 478 20.08 -12.20 -1.08
C VAL A 478 20.81 -10.91 -1.41
N ILE A 479 21.33 -10.80 -2.63
CA ILE A 479 22.12 -9.67 -3.10
C ILE A 479 21.26 -8.86 -4.05
N PHE A 480 21.19 -7.55 -3.83
CA PHE A 480 20.48 -6.61 -4.68
C PHE A 480 21.47 -5.62 -5.29
N SER A 481 21.27 -5.29 -6.57
CA SER A 481 22.03 -4.26 -7.27
C SER A 481 21.09 -3.45 -8.16
N SER A 482 21.36 -2.15 -8.31
CA SER A 482 20.69 -1.30 -9.30
C SER A 482 21.28 -1.43 -10.70
N TYR A 483 22.45 -2.05 -10.85
CA TYR A 483 23.16 -2.23 -12.12
C TYR A 483 23.29 -3.72 -12.44
N VAL A 484 22.68 -4.16 -13.54
CA VAL A 484 22.72 -5.57 -13.98
C VAL A 484 24.15 -6.02 -14.26
N GLY A 485 24.96 -5.18 -14.91
CA GLY A 485 26.38 -5.49 -15.17
C GLY A 485 27.21 -5.70 -13.90
N PHE A 486 26.79 -5.21 -12.73
CA PHE A 486 27.46 -5.51 -11.46
C PHE A 486 27.12 -6.92 -10.93
N LEU A 487 25.99 -7.48 -11.35
CA LEU A 487 25.60 -8.85 -11.01
C LEU A 487 26.15 -9.88 -12.00
N GLU A 488 26.45 -9.46 -13.22
CA GLU A 488 27.04 -10.31 -14.28
C GLU A 488 28.54 -10.55 -14.08
N MET A 489 29.22 -9.57 -13.49
CA MET A 489 30.61 -9.66 -13.01
C MET A 489 30.67 -10.49 -11.73
#